data_AF-D5AVD9-F1
#
_entry.id   AF-D5AVD9-F1
#
_cell.length_a   1.000
_cell.length_b   1.000
_cell.length_c   1.000
_cell.angle_alpha   90.00
_cell.angle_beta   90.00
_cell.angle_gamma   90.00
#
_symmetry.space_group_name_H-M   'P 1'
#
loop_
_entity.id
_entity.type
_entity.pdbx_description
1 polymer ?
#
loop_
_entity_poly.entity_id
_entity_poly.type
_entity_poly.pdbx_seq_one_letter_code
_entity_poly.pdbx_strand_id
1 'polypeptide(L)'
;MRDEFEKMLEQLEAGKFVYVEPSSVMLEFNEYMASRGYSVARLEVVRVQGGSRTGRTFEYDFLANAGPGYEEEWQIFLDPQRSAANIRDIVRRASSEGGEYQYLVWAEVPPSKG
;
A
#
# COMPACT_ATOMS: atom_id res chain seq x y z
N MET A 1 4.44 -14.38 -10.82
CA MET A 1 3.56 -13.28 -10.39
C MET A 1 2.62 -13.72 -9.27
N ARG A 2 1.70 -14.67 -9.47
CA ARG A 2 0.84 -15.14 -8.35
C ARG A 2 1.64 -15.70 -7.16
N ASP A 3 2.60 -16.60 -7.40
CA ASP A 3 3.44 -17.17 -6.33
C ASP A 3 4.31 -16.12 -5.60
N GLU A 4 4.62 -15.01 -6.27
CA GLU A 4 5.34 -13.90 -5.68
C GLU A 4 4.43 -13.07 -4.77
N PHE A 5 3.18 -12.86 -5.20
CA PHE A 5 2.17 -12.18 -4.39
C PHE A 5 1.81 -12.98 -3.14
N GLU A 6 1.75 -14.31 -3.21
CA GLU A 6 1.56 -15.15 -2.01
C GLU A 6 2.72 -14.97 -1.01
N LYS A 7 3.97 -14.98 -1.48
CA LYS A 7 5.13 -14.75 -0.60
C LYS A 7 5.14 -13.34 0.00
N MET A 8 4.58 -12.36 -0.70
CA MET A 8 4.40 -11.02 -0.16
C MET A 8 3.31 -10.99 0.92
N LEU A 9 2.19 -11.67 0.70
CA LEU A 9 1.16 -11.84 1.74
C LEU A 9 1.69 -12.57 2.98
N GLU A 10 2.46 -13.65 2.81
CA GLU A 10 3.08 -14.37 3.93
C GLU A 10 3.99 -13.45 4.79
N GLN A 11 4.67 -12.49 4.15
CA GLN A 11 5.48 -11.49 4.87
C GLN A 11 4.61 -10.49 5.62
N LEU A 12 3.51 -10.03 5.01
CA LEU A 12 2.54 -9.13 5.62
C LEU A 12 1.85 -9.79 6.83
N GLU A 13 1.46 -11.06 6.70
CA GLU A 13 0.90 -11.88 7.79
C GLU A 13 1.87 -12.06 8.95
N ALA A 14 3.18 -12.10 8.66
CA ALA A 14 4.24 -12.12 9.67
C ALA A 14 4.51 -10.74 10.31
N GLY A 15 3.68 -9.72 10.04
CA GLY A 15 3.80 -8.37 10.54
C GLY A 15 4.95 -7.56 9.92
N LYS A 16 5.48 -8.00 8.78
CA LYS A 16 6.52 -7.28 8.03
C LYS A 16 5.87 -6.43 6.94
N PHE A 17 6.67 -5.54 6.37
CA PHE A 17 6.29 -4.83 5.16
C PHE A 17 6.92 -5.47 3.94
N VAL A 18 6.36 -5.18 2.78
CA VAL A 18 6.92 -5.57 1.49
C VAL A 18 7.31 -4.35 0.68
N TYR A 19 8.38 -4.50 -0.11
CA TYR A 19 8.75 -3.55 -1.14
C TYR A 19 8.07 -3.95 -2.44
N VAL A 20 7.41 -3.00 -3.09
CA VAL A 20 6.79 -3.23 -4.39
C VAL A 20 7.28 -2.18 -5.37
N GLU A 21 7.71 -2.63 -6.53
CA GLU A 21 8.08 -1.82 -7.69
C GLU A 21 7.98 -2.72 -8.93
N PRO A 22 7.70 -2.17 -10.12
CA PRO A 22 7.26 -0.80 -10.40
C PRO A 22 5.78 -0.56 -10.04
N SER A 23 5.27 0.65 -10.29
CA SER A 23 3.86 1.03 -10.04
C SER A 23 2.83 0.06 -10.62
N SER A 24 3.10 -0.57 -11.77
CA SER A 24 2.19 -1.57 -12.36
C SER A 24 2.03 -2.81 -11.46
N VAL A 25 3.13 -3.29 -10.88
CA VAL A 25 3.10 -4.42 -9.94
C VAL A 25 2.38 -4.02 -8.66
N MET A 26 2.55 -2.78 -8.19
CA MET A 26 1.81 -2.27 -7.03
C MET A 26 0.29 -2.25 -7.29
N LEU A 27 -0.16 -1.88 -8.48
CA LEU A 27 -1.58 -1.91 -8.85
C LEU A 27 -2.14 -3.33 -8.85
N GLU A 28 -1.44 -4.28 -9.47
CA GLU A 28 -1.85 -5.68 -9.52
C GLU A 28 -1.84 -6.33 -8.12
N PHE A 29 -0.81 -6.05 -7.32
CA PHE A 29 -0.70 -6.55 -5.96
C PHE A 29 -1.80 -5.98 -5.05
N ASN A 30 -2.13 -4.69 -5.20
CA ASN A 30 -3.23 -4.05 -4.49
C ASN A 30 -4.59 -4.70 -4.79
N GLU A 31 -4.87 -5.01 -6.06
CA GLU A 31 -6.09 -5.74 -6.45
C GLU A 31 -6.09 -7.17 -5.90
N TYR A 32 -4.93 -7.82 -5.92
CA TYR A 32 -4.77 -9.15 -5.35
C TYR A 32 -5.04 -9.15 -3.84
N MET A 33 -4.45 -8.23 -3.07
CA MET A 33 -4.70 -8.05 -1.64
C MET A 33 -6.19 -7.85 -1.35
N ALA A 34 -6.85 -6.92 -2.05
CA ALA A 34 -8.28 -6.65 -1.86
C ALA A 34 -9.15 -7.90 -2.13
N SER A 35 -8.81 -8.69 -3.16
CA SER A 35 -9.53 -9.93 -3.48
C SER A 35 -9.40 -11.01 -2.39
N ARG A 36 -8.36 -10.90 -1.55
CA ARG A 36 -8.10 -11.77 -0.41
C ARG A 36 -8.61 -11.19 0.92
N GLY A 37 -9.24 -10.01 0.90
CA GLY A 37 -9.79 -9.35 2.09
C GLY A 37 -8.77 -8.51 2.87
N TYR A 38 -7.60 -8.25 2.30
CA TYR A 38 -6.59 -7.39 2.92
C TYR A 38 -6.85 -5.91 2.61
N SER A 39 -6.58 -5.07 3.60
CA SER A 39 -6.50 -3.62 3.46
C SER A 39 -5.10 -3.14 3.79
N VAL A 40 -4.65 -2.08 3.13
CA VAL A 40 -3.35 -1.45 3.44
C VAL A 40 -3.50 -0.67 4.74
N ALA A 41 -2.71 -1.03 5.75
CA ALA A 41 -2.67 -0.34 7.05
C ALA A 41 -1.70 0.84 7.02
N ARG A 42 -0.62 0.74 6.24
CA ARG A 42 0.33 1.84 6.00
C ARG A 42 0.92 1.74 4.59
N LEU A 43 1.06 2.88 3.93
CA LEU A 43 1.80 3.02 2.68
C LEU A 43 2.83 4.14 2.83
N GLU A 44 4.03 3.90 2.34
CA GLU A 44 5.01 4.95 2.06
C GLU A 44 5.45 4.88 0.61
N VAL A 45 5.45 6.01 -0.09
CA VAL A 45 5.87 6.10 -1.49
C VAL A 45 7.10 6.98 -1.62
N VAL A 46 8.15 6.42 -2.22
CA VAL A 46 9.43 7.10 -2.41
C VAL A 46 9.77 7.17 -3.88
N ARG A 47 10.11 8.36 -4.38
CA ARG A 47 10.61 8.55 -5.75
C ARG A 47 12.06 8.10 -5.85
N VAL A 48 12.36 7.34 -6.89
CA VAL A 48 13.69 6.79 -7.19
C VAL A 48 14.25 7.56 -8.39
N GLN A 49 14.84 8.75 -8.18
CA GLN A 49 15.58 9.43 -9.25
C GLN A 49 17.04 8.96 -9.28
N GLY A 50 17.50 8.45 -10.43
CA GLY A 50 18.88 8.61 -10.91
C GLY A 50 20.04 8.07 -10.07
N GLY A 51 19.81 7.09 -9.18
CA GLY A 51 20.87 6.47 -8.38
C GLY A 51 21.17 7.24 -7.10
N SER A 52 21.03 6.54 -5.98
CA SER A 52 21.10 7.01 -4.59
C SER A 52 19.82 7.71 -4.09
N ARG A 53 19.18 7.08 -3.10
CA ARG A 53 18.12 7.61 -2.22
C ARG A 53 18.43 9.07 -1.83
N THR A 54 17.91 10.05 -2.56
CA THR A 54 18.00 11.47 -2.22
C THR A 54 16.94 11.80 -1.18
N GLY A 55 17.16 11.32 0.05
CA GLY A 55 16.34 11.67 1.21
C GLY A 55 15.01 10.94 1.29
N ARG A 56 14.54 10.69 2.51
CA ARG A 56 13.21 10.13 2.80
C ARG A 56 12.14 11.21 2.65
N THR A 57 12.09 11.90 1.52
CA THR A 57 10.89 12.70 1.24
C THR A 57 9.84 11.69 0.80
N PHE A 58 8.99 11.29 1.74
CA PHE A 58 7.79 10.53 1.40
C PHE A 58 6.92 11.47 0.56
N GLU A 59 6.78 11.16 -0.72
CA GLU A 59 5.95 11.96 -1.63
C GLU A 59 4.47 11.74 -1.31
N TYR A 60 4.15 10.51 -0.88
CA TYR A 60 2.83 10.12 -0.44
C TYR A 60 2.94 9.15 0.74
N ASP A 61 2.09 9.35 1.74
CA ASP A 61 1.90 8.44 2.87
C ASP A 61 0.42 8.17 3.14
N PHE A 62 0.16 6.98 3.67
CA PHE A 62 -1.15 6.60 4.19
C PHE A 62 -0.93 5.85 5.49
N LEU A 63 -1.74 6.15 6.50
CA LEU A 63 -1.75 5.46 7.78
C LEU A 63 -3.18 5.30 8.28
N ALA A 64 -3.63 4.06 8.37
CA ALA A 64 -4.87 3.74 9.04
C ALA A 64 -4.63 3.56 10.53
N ASN A 65 -5.37 4.29 11.36
CA ASN A 65 -5.26 4.22 12.81
C ASN A 65 -6.65 4.36 13.44
N ALA A 66 -6.95 3.56 14.46
CA ALA A 66 -8.23 3.66 15.18
C ALA A 66 -8.28 4.83 16.19
N GLY A 67 -7.19 5.59 16.33
CA GLY A 67 -7.08 6.74 17.23
C GLY A 67 -7.75 8.01 16.70
N PRO A 68 -7.95 9.01 17.56
CA PRO A 68 -8.57 10.28 17.18
C PRO A 68 -7.80 10.98 16.05
N GLY A 69 -8.53 11.49 15.06
CA GLY A 69 -7.97 12.23 13.92
C GLY A 69 -7.60 11.37 12.71
N TYR A 70 -7.88 10.06 12.73
CA TYR A 70 -7.66 9.11 11.63
C TYR A 70 -8.96 8.39 11.22
N GLU A 71 -10.12 8.94 11.59
CA GLU A 71 -11.41 8.27 11.42
C GLU A 71 -11.69 7.94 9.95
N GLU A 72 -11.30 8.81 9.01
CA GLU A 72 -11.49 8.58 7.59
C GLU A 72 -10.59 7.44 7.08
N GLU A 73 -9.30 7.48 7.40
CA GLU A 73 -8.32 6.46 7.03
C GLU A 73 -8.70 5.11 7.64
N TRP A 74 -9.22 5.11 8.87
CA TRP A 74 -9.75 3.93 9.52
C TRP A 74 -10.98 3.37 8.77
N GLN A 75 -11.93 4.22 8.36
CA GLN A 75 -13.07 3.77 7.55
C GLN A 75 -12.66 3.27 6.16
N ILE A 76 -11.60 3.82 5.56
CA ILE A 76 -11.02 3.30 4.31
C ILE A 76 -10.44 1.91 4.55
N PHE A 77 -9.68 1.75 5.63
CA PHE A 77 -9.05 0.49 5.99
C PHE A 77 -10.05 -0.61 6.32
N LEU A 78 -11.17 -0.32 6.97
CA LEU A 78 -12.19 -1.32 7.31
C LEU A 78 -12.89 -1.95 6.09
N ASP A 79 -12.71 -1.41 4.88
CA ASP A 79 -13.24 -1.95 3.63
C ASP A 79 -12.11 -2.20 2.63
N PRO A 80 -11.75 -3.48 2.36
CA PRO A 80 -10.68 -3.84 1.42
C PRO A 80 -10.83 -3.22 0.03
N GLN A 81 -12.06 -3.08 -0.48
CA GLN A 81 -12.28 -2.49 -1.80
C GLN A 81 -12.09 -0.97 -1.78
N ARG A 82 -12.50 -0.32 -0.69
CA ARG A 82 -12.26 1.11 -0.49
C ARG A 82 -10.77 1.41 -0.27
N SER A 83 -10.08 0.58 0.52
CA SER A 83 -8.62 0.62 0.65
C SER A 83 -7.95 0.49 -0.72
N ALA A 84 -8.31 -0.53 -1.51
CA ALA A 84 -7.71 -0.72 -2.83
C ALA A 84 -7.96 0.46 -3.78
N ALA A 85 -9.15 1.07 -3.74
CA ALA A 85 -9.44 2.28 -4.52
C ALA A 85 -8.53 3.47 -4.10
N ASN A 86 -8.39 3.71 -2.80
CA ASN A 86 -7.52 4.78 -2.28
C ASN A 86 -6.06 4.59 -2.72
N ILE A 87 -5.52 3.38 -2.56
CA ILE A 87 -4.13 3.08 -2.93
C ILE A 87 -3.92 3.20 -4.46
N ARG A 88 -4.90 2.78 -5.26
CA ARG A 88 -4.87 2.97 -6.72
C ARG A 88 -4.77 4.45 -7.09
N ASP A 89 -5.48 5.32 -6.39
CA ASP A 89 -5.44 6.77 -6.64
C ASP A 89 -4.07 7.36 -6.27
N ILE A 90 -3.48 6.95 -5.15
CA ILE A 90 -2.11 7.35 -4.76
C ILE A 90 -1.10 6.93 -5.84
N VAL A 91 -1.12 5.66 -6.25
CA VAL A 91 -0.19 5.12 -7.27
C VAL A 91 -0.35 5.83 -8.62
N ARG A 92 -1.58 6.18 -9.01
CA ARG A 92 -1.86 6.92 -10.23
C ARG A 92 -1.35 8.35 -10.19
N ARG A 93 -1.50 9.05 -9.05
CA ARG A 93 -0.95 10.40 -8.85
C ARG A 93 0.57 10.39 -8.97
N ALA A 94 1.25 9.51 -8.24
CA ALA A 94 2.70 9.34 -8.32
C ALA A 94 3.15 9.07 -9.78
N SER A 95 2.49 8.12 -10.46
CA SER A 95 2.82 7.77 -11.85
C SER A 95 2.59 8.93 -12.83
N SER A 96 1.60 9.80 -12.59
CA SER A 96 1.32 10.97 -13.44
C SER A 96 2.37 12.07 -13.37
N GLU A 97 3.11 12.15 -12.26
CA GLU A 97 4.22 13.11 -12.07
C GLU A 97 5.51 12.67 -12.79
N GLY A 98 5.50 11.47 -13.37
CA GLY A 98 6.62 10.87 -14.07
C GLY A 98 7.74 10.41 -13.13
N GLY A 99 8.48 9.38 -13.54
CA GLY A 99 9.59 8.81 -12.77
C GLY A 99 9.27 7.45 -12.16
N GLU A 100 10.27 6.89 -11.49
CA GLU A 100 10.20 5.57 -10.86
C GLU A 100 9.88 5.73 -9.37
N TYR A 101 9.03 4.86 -8.84
CA TYR A 101 8.58 4.89 -7.46
C TYR A 101 8.69 3.50 -6.83
N GLN A 102 9.04 3.51 -5.55
CA GLN A 102 9.05 2.34 -4.70
C GLN A 102 8.00 2.49 -3.60
N TYR A 103 7.28 1.41 -3.33
CA TYR A 103 6.17 1.36 -2.39
C TYR A 103 6.53 0.45 -1.22
N LEU A 104 6.48 0.97 0.01
CA LEU A 104 6.57 0.17 1.22
C LEU A 104 5.16 -0.05 1.75
N VAL A 105 4.74 -1.30 1.81
CA VAL A 105 3.35 -1.67 2.09
C VAL A 105 3.29 -2.48 3.37
N TRP A 106 2.45 -2.03 4.30
CA TRP A 106 1.92 -2.83 5.41
C TRP A 106 0.43 -3.02 5.15
N ALA A 107 -0.05 -4.24 5.30
CA ALA A 107 -1.43 -4.59 5.07
C ALA A 107 -1.83 -5.73 5.99
N GLU A 108 -3.09 -5.77 6.37
CA GLU A 108 -3.67 -6.79 7.23
C GLU A 108 -5.14 -6.98 6.87
N VAL A 109 -5.73 -8.10 7.30
CA VAL A 109 -7.17 -8.30 7.19
C VAL A 109 -7.84 -7.43 8.26
N PRO A 110 -8.73 -6.49 7.90
CA PRO A 110 -9.41 -5.67 8.89
C PRO A 110 -10.18 -6.53 9.91
N PRO A 111 -10.32 -6.07 11.16
CA PRO A 111 -11.13 -6.79 12.13
C PRO A 111 -12.56 -6.92 11.59
N SER A 112 -13.08 -8.15 11.57
CA SER A 112 -14.49 -8.37 11.28
C SER A 112 -15.31 -7.60 12.31
N LYS A 113 -16.37 -6.92 11.85
CA LYS A 113 -17.37 -6.36 12.78
C LYS A 113 -17.88 -7.53 13.63
N GLY A 114 -17.46 -7.56 14.90
CA GLY A 114 -17.96 -8.51 15.90
C GLY A 114 -19.44 -8.32 16.16
#